data_AF-A0A6A0H4K7-F1
#
_entry.id   AF-A0A6A0H4K7-F1
#
_cell.length_a   1.000
_cell.length_b   1.000
_cell.length_c   1.000
_cell.angle_alpha   90.00
_cell.angle_beta   90.00
_cell.angle_gamma   90.00
#
_symmetry.space_group_name_H-M   'P 1'
#
loop_
_entity.id
_entity.type
_entity.pdbx_description
1 polymer ?
#
loop_
_entity_poly.entity_id
_entity_poly.type
_entity_poly.pdbx_seq_one_letter_code
_entity_poly.pdbx_strand_id
1 'polypeptide(L)'
;MMICIGRSHNSSYELFKVGAKVSPGLKIFAEQGDTNLLDQESQGEGGVFDEFNAPPITEGTGQSEAEFFIDGNHSLVSLVARVVPSPDWFIGVESFNLCVEGLWLESVILEASSDNKFI
;
A
#
# COMPACT_ATOMS: atom_id res chain seq x y z
N MET A 1 -14.34 -7.44 6.20
CA MET A 1 -13.08 -7.12 6.89
C MET A 1 -12.04 -6.65 5.89
N MET A 2 -11.15 -5.74 6.30
CA MET A 2 -10.00 -5.30 5.52
C MET A 2 -8.74 -5.24 6.36
N ILE A 3 -7.61 -5.66 5.78
CA ILE A 3 -6.27 -5.58 6.37
C ILE A 3 -5.46 -4.65 5.47
N CYS A 4 -4.84 -3.61 6.02
CA CYS A 4 -4.20 -2.55 5.26
C CYS A 4 -2.72 -2.42 5.61
N ILE A 5 -1.88 -2.38 4.59
CA ILE A 5 -0.44 -2.13 4.69
C ILE A 5 -0.06 -1.04 3.69
N GLY A 6 0.99 -0.29 3.99
CA GLY A 6 1.50 0.73 3.10
C GLY A 6 2.97 1.02 3.31
N ARG A 7 3.51 1.75 2.34
CA ARG A 7 4.92 2.16 2.27
C ARG A 7 5.00 3.60 1.79
N SER A 8 5.87 4.40 2.40
CA SER A 8 6.41 5.59 1.75
C SER A 8 7.72 5.23 1.06
N HIS A 9 7.91 5.72 -0.15
CA HIS A 9 9.00 5.28 -0.99
C HIS A 9 9.35 6.27 -2.10
N ASN A 10 10.42 5.97 -2.81
CA ASN A 10 10.82 6.68 -4.02
C ASN A 10 10.51 5.84 -5.28
N SER A 11 10.90 6.33 -6.46
CA SER A 11 10.57 5.67 -7.74
C SER A 11 11.32 4.35 -8.01
N SER A 12 12.26 3.92 -7.16
CA SER A 12 12.92 2.62 -7.29
C SER A 12 12.12 1.47 -6.68
N TYR A 13 11.08 1.77 -5.89
CA TYR A 13 10.20 0.79 -5.27
C TYR A 13 8.80 0.85 -5.89
N GLU A 14 8.17 -0.31 -6.04
CA GLU A 14 6.79 -0.46 -6.53
C GLU A 14 6.09 -1.55 -5.70
N LEU A 15 5.12 -1.15 -4.86
CA LEU A 15 4.33 -2.11 -4.07
C LEU A 15 3.43 -2.94 -5.00
N PHE A 16 2.73 -2.26 -5.90
CA PHE A 16 1.96 -2.85 -6.98
C PHE A 16 1.82 -1.84 -8.11
N LYS A 17 1.45 -2.34 -9.29
CA LYS A 17 1.11 -1.52 -10.45
C LYS A 17 -0.03 -2.13 -11.23
N VAL A 18 -0.99 -1.30 -11.62
CA VAL A 18 -2.14 -1.73 -12.39
C VAL A 18 -1.69 -2.34 -13.73
N GLY A 19 -2.07 -3.60 -13.96
CA GLY A 19 -1.71 -4.36 -15.16
C GLY A 19 -0.32 -5.02 -15.12
N ALA A 20 0.41 -4.90 -14.02
CA ALA A 20 1.66 -5.62 -13.79
C ALA A 20 1.45 -6.84 -12.88
N LYS A 21 2.35 -7.81 -12.98
CA LYS A 21 2.39 -8.95 -12.06
C LYS A 21 2.92 -8.52 -10.70
N VAL A 22 2.21 -8.87 -9.64
CA VAL A 22 2.60 -8.55 -8.25
C VAL A 22 3.79 -9.37 -7.75
N SER A 23 4.49 -8.85 -6.73
CA SER A 23 5.59 -9.56 -6.07
C SER A 23 5.08 -10.82 -5.34
N PRO A 24 5.95 -11.82 -5.05
CA PRO A 24 5.57 -12.97 -4.23
C PRO A 24 5.03 -12.58 -2.85
N GLY A 25 5.57 -11.51 -2.24
CA GLY A 25 5.10 -11.01 -0.96
C GLY A 25 3.68 -10.46 -1.05
N LEU A 26 3.43 -9.60 -2.04
CA LEU A 26 2.08 -9.05 -2.24
C LEU A 26 1.07 -10.12 -2.61
N LYS A 27 1.47 -11.14 -3.38
CA LYS A 27 0.61 -12.30 -3.67
C LYS A 27 0.19 -13.02 -2.38
N ILE A 28 1.14 -13.34 -1.50
CA ILE A 28 0.84 -14.03 -0.23
C ILE A 28 -0.05 -13.15 0.66
N PHE A 29 0.19 -11.84 0.71
CA PHE A 29 -0.69 -10.92 1.42
C PHE A 29 -2.11 -10.91 0.84
N ALA A 30 -2.25 -10.85 -0.48
CA ALA A 30 -3.53 -10.86 -1.18
C ALA A 30 -4.29 -12.18 -1.03
N GLU A 31 -3.60 -13.32 -0.85
CA GLU A 31 -4.19 -14.66 -0.69
C GLU A 31 -4.44 -15.09 0.76
N GLN A 32 -3.55 -14.72 1.69
CA GLN A 32 -3.58 -15.18 3.09
C GLN A 32 -3.58 -14.06 4.14
N GLY A 33 -3.25 -12.82 3.79
CA GLY A 33 -3.08 -11.72 4.73
C GLY A 33 -1.76 -11.74 5.51
N ASP A 34 -0.82 -12.58 5.08
CA ASP A 34 0.53 -12.71 5.65
C ASP A 34 1.47 -11.64 5.06
N THR A 35 2.15 -10.90 5.93
CA THR A 35 3.07 -9.79 5.59
C THR A 35 4.55 -10.19 5.64
N ASN A 36 4.90 -11.38 6.12
CA ASN A 36 6.29 -11.76 6.43
C ASN A 36 7.27 -11.56 5.27
N LEU A 37 6.83 -11.77 4.02
CA LEU A 37 7.66 -11.53 2.84
C LEU A 37 7.73 -10.05 2.43
N LEU A 38 6.69 -9.28 2.68
CA LEU A 38 6.68 -7.83 2.43
C LEU A 38 7.50 -7.09 3.50
N ASP A 39 7.55 -7.61 4.72
CA ASP A 39 8.34 -7.03 5.81
C ASP A 39 9.85 -7.24 5.57
N GLN A 40 10.23 -8.16 4.68
CA GLN A 40 11.61 -8.30 4.16
C GLN A 40 11.98 -7.19 3.17
N GLU A 41 10.99 -6.51 2.58
CA GLU A 41 11.18 -5.28 1.80
C GLU A 41 11.29 -4.09 2.78
N SER A 42 12.25 -4.19 3.70
CA SER A 42 12.29 -3.41 4.94
C SER A 42 12.58 -1.93 4.72
N GLN A 43 12.17 -1.14 5.70
CA GLN A 43 12.48 0.28 5.83
C GLN A 43 13.97 0.60 5.63
N GLY A 44 14.26 1.57 4.74
CA GLY A 44 15.62 2.05 4.45
C GLY A 44 16.34 1.29 3.33
N GLU A 45 15.77 0.20 2.83
CA GLU A 45 16.30 -0.59 1.72
C GLU A 45 15.40 -0.49 0.49
N GLY A 46 15.94 -0.76 -0.70
CA GLY A 46 15.15 -0.86 -1.94
C GLY A 46 14.38 0.40 -2.38
N GLY A 47 14.56 1.54 -1.72
CA GLY A 47 13.83 2.78 -1.97
C GLY A 47 12.61 2.99 -1.08
N VAL A 48 12.42 2.17 -0.05
CA VAL A 48 11.39 2.35 0.99
C VAL A 48 11.93 3.24 2.11
N PHE A 49 11.17 4.23 2.54
CA PHE A 49 11.53 5.11 3.65
C PHE A 49 10.81 4.79 4.94
N ASP A 50 9.53 4.40 4.85
CA ASP A 50 8.75 3.99 6.01
C ASP A 50 7.76 2.88 5.64
N GLU A 51 7.56 1.99 6.59
CA GLU A 51 6.56 0.93 6.54
C GLU A 51 5.48 1.23 7.57
N PHE A 52 4.22 1.17 7.15
CA PHE A 52 3.09 1.40 8.05
C PHE A 52 1.97 0.41 7.83
N ASN A 53 1.27 0.11 8.92
CA ASN A 53 0.12 -0.79 8.96
C ASN A 53 -1.02 -0.09 9.68
N ALA A 54 -2.23 -0.20 9.15
CA ALA A 54 -3.42 0.32 9.82
C ALA A 54 -4.14 -0.83 10.56
N PRO A 55 -4.75 -0.59 11.73
CA PRO A 55 -5.58 -1.58 12.40
C PRO A 55 -6.63 -2.20 11.44
N PRO A 56 -6.95 -3.49 11.55
CA PRO A 56 -7.90 -4.12 10.63
C PRO A 56 -9.31 -3.57 10.82
N ILE A 57 -10.01 -3.33 9.72
CA ILE A 57 -11.46 -3.06 9.73
C ILE A 57 -12.17 -4.41 9.82
N THR A 58 -12.74 -4.75 10.97
CA THR A 58 -13.28 -6.11 11.20
C THR A 58 -14.62 -6.38 10.51
N GLU A 59 -15.37 -5.35 10.17
CA GLU A 59 -16.70 -5.44 9.56
C GLU A 59 -16.69 -5.15 8.05
N GLY A 60 -17.87 -5.15 7.42
CA GLY A 60 -18.04 -4.73 6.03
C GLY A 60 -17.86 -3.22 5.80
N THR A 61 -17.95 -2.43 6.87
CA THR A 61 -17.76 -0.98 6.88
C THR A 61 -16.99 -0.58 8.12
N GLY A 62 -16.10 0.40 8.00
CA GLY A 62 -15.37 0.97 9.13
C GLY A 62 -14.31 1.94 8.68
N GLN A 63 -13.58 2.49 9.65
CA GLN A 63 -12.47 3.41 9.44
C GLN A 63 -11.24 2.85 10.14
N SER A 64 -10.09 3.07 9.53
CA SER A 64 -8.79 2.76 10.11
C SER A 64 -7.81 3.83 9.70
N GLU A 65 -6.86 4.12 10.58
CA GLU A 65 -5.91 5.22 10.44
C GLU A 65 -4.50 4.71 10.77
N ALA A 66 -3.54 5.22 10.04
CA ALA A 66 -2.11 5.00 10.26
C ALA A 66 -1.35 6.30 9.99
N GLU A 67 -0.29 6.50 10.76
CA GLU A 67 0.67 7.58 10.54
C GLU A 67 1.93 6.99 9.93
N PHE A 68 2.58 7.74 9.04
CA PHE A 68 3.81 7.33 8.37
C PHE A 68 4.69 8.55 8.07
N PHE A 69 5.99 8.31 7.93
CA PHE A 69 6.96 9.34 7.60
C PHE A 69 7.20 9.42 6.10
N ILE A 70 7.47 10.64 5.62
CA ILE A 70 7.85 10.95 4.22
C ILE A 70 8.96 11.99 4.22
N ASP A 71 9.77 12.02 3.16
CA ASP A 71 10.79 13.04 2.95
C ASP A 71 10.87 13.47 1.47
N GLY A 72 11.70 14.47 1.17
CA GLY A 72 11.83 15.00 -0.19
C GLY A 72 12.38 14.01 -1.22
N ASN A 73 13.01 12.90 -0.79
CA ASN A 73 13.48 11.84 -1.67
C ASN A 73 12.47 10.70 -1.79
N HIS A 74 11.53 10.55 -0.84
CA HIS A 74 10.55 9.48 -0.72
C HIS A 74 9.14 10.05 -0.58
N SER A 75 8.69 10.74 -1.62
CA SER A 75 7.40 11.45 -1.64
C SER A 75 6.24 10.61 -2.16
N LEU A 76 6.50 9.38 -2.63
CA LEU A 76 5.47 8.47 -3.13
C LEU A 76 4.92 7.65 -1.96
N VAL A 77 3.61 7.45 -1.95
CA VAL A 77 2.94 6.52 -1.04
C VAL A 77 2.19 5.46 -1.84
N SER A 78 2.39 4.20 -1.45
CA SER A 78 1.57 3.09 -1.93
C SER A 78 0.92 2.39 -0.75
N LEU A 79 -0.33 1.96 -0.92
CA LEU A 79 -1.04 1.17 0.08
C LEU A 79 -1.90 0.11 -0.60
N VAL A 80 -2.06 -1.02 0.06
CA VAL A 80 -2.98 -2.08 -0.34
C VAL A 80 -3.82 -2.52 0.84
N ALA A 81 -5.10 -2.76 0.59
CA ALA A 81 -6.04 -3.29 1.55
C ALA A 81 -6.67 -4.57 1.00
N ARG A 82 -6.35 -5.70 1.64
CA ARG A 82 -6.93 -7.00 1.32
C ARG A 82 -8.41 -7.01 1.68
N VAL A 83 -9.26 -7.48 0.77
CA VAL A 83 -10.67 -7.76 1.03
C VAL A 83 -10.81 -9.15 1.66
N VAL A 84 -11.43 -9.25 2.84
CA VAL A 84 -11.57 -10.54 3.55
C VAL A 84 -13.06 -10.86 3.81
N PRO A 85 -13.53 -12.07 3.45
CA PRO A 85 -12.81 -13.12 2.70
C PRO A 85 -12.75 -12.81 1.20
N SER A 86 -11.65 -13.21 0.55
CA SER A 86 -11.51 -13.25 -0.90
C SER A 86 -10.40 -14.23 -1.29
N PRO A 87 -10.40 -14.77 -2.53
CA PRO A 87 -9.28 -15.58 -3.02
C PRO A 87 -7.98 -14.79 -3.00
N ASP A 88 -8.01 -13.59 -3.58
CA ASP A 88 -6.82 -12.78 -3.85
C ASP A 88 -7.14 -11.28 -4.06
N TRP A 89 -8.30 -10.80 -3.62
CA TRP A 89 -8.75 -9.44 -3.93
C TRP A 89 -8.16 -8.41 -2.98
N PHE A 90 -7.65 -7.33 -3.56
CA PHE A 90 -7.24 -6.14 -2.82
C PHE A 90 -7.66 -4.87 -3.57
N ILE A 91 -7.79 -3.77 -2.83
CA ILE A 91 -7.84 -2.41 -3.37
C ILE A 91 -6.58 -1.68 -2.92
N GLY A 92 -6.21 -0.58 -3.57
CA GLY A 92 -5.01 0.15 -3.17
C GLY A 92 -4.83 1.48 -3.87
N VAL A 93 -3.76 2.15 -3.46
CA VAL A 93 -3.24 3.37 -4.07
C VAL A 93 -1.84 3.07 -4.58
N GLU A 94 -1.61 3.25 -5.87
CA GLU A 94 -0.32 3.04 -6.53
C GLU A 94 0.47 4.35 -6.54
N SER A 95 1.65 4.36 -5.90
CA SER A 95 2.70 5.38 -6.05
C SER A 95 2.21 6.83 -6.10
N PHE A 96 1.28 7.20 -5.20
CA PHE A 96 0.71 8.54 -5.18
C PHE A 96 1.72 9.54 -4.64
N ASN A 97 1.98 10.61 -5.40
CA ASN A 97 2.98 11.60 -5.02
C ASN A 97 2.37 12.67 -4.10
N LEU A 98 2.85 12.75 -2.86
CA LEU A 98 2.43 13.73 -1.86
C LEU A 98 3.21 15.06 -1.96
N CYS A 99 4.29 15.12 -2.74
CA CYS A 99 5.09 16.33 -2.96
C CYS A 99 5.18 16.69 -4.44
N VAL A 100 4.50 17.75 -4.86
CA VAL A 100 4.48 18.21 -6.26
C VAL A 100 5.23 19.53 -6.33
N GLU A 101 6.28 19.57 -7.16
CA GLU A 101 7.11 20.77 -7.36
C GLU A 101 7.71 21.34 -6.04
N GLY A 102 8.01 20.45 -5.08
CA GLY A 102 8.57 20.83 -3.78
C GLY A 102 7.53 21.31 -2.75
N LEU A 103 6.23 21.22 -3.08
CA LEU A 103 5.12 21.56 -2.19
C LEU A 103 4.40 20.29 -1.73
N TRP A 104 4.27 20.15 -0.41
CA TRP A 104 3.50 19.07 0.20
C TRP A 104 2.00 19.32 0.09
N LEU A 105 1.25 18.29 -0.30
CA LEU A 105 -0.20 18.31 -0.27
C LEU A 105 -0.69 18.31 1.19
N GLU A 106 -1.57 19.23 1.56
CA GLU A 106 -2.14 19.29 2.92
C GLU A 106 -3.19 18.19 3.16
N SER A 107 -3.99 17.84 2.14
CA SER A 107 -5.01 16.80 2.21
C SER A 107 -5.37 16.28 0.82
N VAL A 108 -5.63 14.98 0.73
CA VAL A 108 -6.16 14.33 -0.47
C VAL A 108 -7.19 13.27 -0.06
N ILE A 109 -8.25 13.15 -0.85
CA ILE A 109 -9.22 12.05 -0.74
C ILE A 109 -9.15 11.28 -2.05
N LEU A 110 -8.92 9.97 -1.95
CA LEU A 110 -8.83 9.06 -3.09
C LEU A 110 -9.94 8.01 -2.97
N GLU A 111 -10.63 7.76 -4.08
CA GLU A 111 -11.54 6.62 -4.19
C GLU A 111 -10.77 5.45 -4.79
N ALA A 112 -10.66 4.35 -4.04
CA ALA A 112 -10.01 3.14 -4.51
C ALA A 112 -11.04 2.17 -5.10
N SER A 113 -10.77 1.65 -6.31
CA SER A 113 -11.60 0.65 -6.97
C SER A 113 -10.85 -0.67 -7.14
N SER A 114 -11.53 -1.81 -6.93
CA SER A 114 -11.01 -3.13 -7.30
C SER A 114 -11.25 -3.38 -8.80
N ASP A 115 -10.21 -3.59 -9.59
CA ASP A 115 -10.33 -4.12 -10.94
C ASP A 115 -9.89 -5.60 -10.95
N ASN A 116 -10.72 -6.53 -11.41
CA ASN A 116 -10.51 -7.97 -11.21
C ASN A 116 -9.43 -8.59 -12.14
N LYS A 117 -8.36 -7.86 -12.46
CA LYS A 117 -7.32 -8.23 -13.44
C LYS A 117 -5.93 -8.46 -12.83
N PHE A 118 -5.80 -8.56 -11.50
CA PHE A 118 -4.53 -8.35 -10.82
C PHE A 118 -3.68 -9.59 -10.49
N ILE A 119 -4.08 -10.81 -10.88
CA ILE A 119 -3.25 -12.02 -10.74
C ILE A 119 -3.20 -12.84 -12.04
#